data_AF-A0A226WZY5-F1
#
_entry.id   AF-A0A226WZY5-F1
#
_cell.length_a   1.000
_cell.length_b   1.000
_cell.length_c   1.000
_cell.angle_alpha   90.00
_cell.angle_beta   90.00
_cell.angle_gamma   90.00
#
_symmetry.space_group_name_H-M   'P 1'
#
loop_
_entity.id
_entity.type
_entity.pdbx_description
1 polymer ?
#
loop_
_entity_poly.entity_id
_entity_poly.type
_entity_poly.pdbx_seq_one_letter_code
_entity_poly.pdbx_strand_id
1 'polypeptide(L)'
;MKRLLLAATCVSAVLLAGCNDQQNADAMNKLKAFFNAVKPDTLLLKDLTPGVTTEAQIRDQMGEPETARNYTDGSKRLEYPRGPAGTNTYFVDIDANGKFVSVTQVLTAANIAKVRPGMTQDEVRRLLGKPTTIAEYPLKKERVWSWHWEEGGVTRDAMFNAHFGPDGIVTTTSRSEALGGGKH
;
A
#
# COMPACT_ATOMS: atom_id res chain seq x y z
N MET A 1 17.32 33.12 -51.27
CA MET A 1 17.65 34.53 -50.99
C MET A 1 17.53 34.79 -49.50
N LYS A 2 18.64 35.24 -48.89
CA LYS A 2 18.82 36.11 -47.68
C LYS A 2 17.66 36.18 -46.66
N ARG A 3 17.83 35.58 -45.46
CA ARG A 3 18.33 36.15 -44.18
C ARG A 3 17.39 37.19 -43.52
N LEU A 4 16.85 36.86 -42.35
CA LEU A 4 16.68 37.83 -41.27
C LEU A 4 16.79 37.16 -39.90
N LEU A 5 17.76 37.62 -39.11
CA LEU A 5 17.94 37.31 -37.69
C LEU A 5 16.78 37.89 -36.88
N LEU A 6 16.36 37.21 -35.83
CA LEU A 6 15.99 37.86 -34.57
C LEU A 6 16.49 37.00 -33.41
N ALA A 7 17.57 37.46 -32.77
CA ALA A 7 18.04 36.95 -31.49
C ALA A 7 17.11 37.51 -30.41
N ALA A 8 16.41 36.64 -29.69
CA ALA A 8 15.74 36.99 -28.44
C ALA A 8 16.55 36.40 -27.29
N THR A 9 17.15 37.31 -26.52
CA THR A 9 18.02 37.09 -25.38
C THR A 9 17.37 36.25 -24.28
N CYS A 10 18.12 35.28 -23.75
CA CYS A 10 17.87 34.64 -22.47
C CYS A 10 17.72 35.70 -21.37
N VAL A 11 16.53 35.77 -20.77
CA VAL A 11 16.36 36.31 -19.43
C VAL A 11 15.89 35.15 -18.57
N SER A 12 16.85 34.46 -17.98
CA SER A 12 16.61 33.53 -16.88
C SER A 12 16.16 34.37 -15.69
N ALA A 13 14.85 34.49 -15.50
CA ALA A 13 14.29 34.97 -14.24
C ALA A 13 14.40 33.83 -13.22
N VAL A 14 15.52 33.78 -12.51
CA VAL A 14 15.63 33.03 -11.26
C VAL A 14 14.80 33.77 -10.23
N LEU A 15 13.58 33.28 -9.98
CA LEU A 15 12.74 33.73 -8.89
C LEU A 15 12.38 32.51 -8.03
N LEU A 16 12.75 32.61 -6.75
CA LEU A 16 12.27 31.87 -5.57
C LEU A 16 12.83 30.45 -5.35
N ALA A 17 14.01 30.41 -4.73
CA ALA A 17 14.36 29.35 -3.78
C ALA A 17 13.32 29.36 -2.63
N GLY A 18 12.58 28.26 -2.46
CA GLY A 18 11.53 28.14 -1.44
C GLY A 18 10.62 26.93 -1.57
N CYS A 19 10.63 26.24 -2.72
CA CYS A 19 9.93 24.96 -2.91
C CYS A 19 10.88 23.97 -3.60
N ASN A 20 11.86 23.42 -2.87
CA ASN A 20 12.70 22.34 -3.42
C ASN A 20 13.03 21.28 -2.37
N ASP A 21 13.19 21.66 -1.10
CA ASP A 21 13.52 20.71 -0.03
C ASP A 21 12.39 19.70 0.24
N GLN A 22 11.14 20.17 0.24
CA GLN A 22 9.97 19.29 0.43
C GLN A 22 9.78 18.31 -0.74
N GLN A 23 9.95 18.78 -1.98
CA GLN A 23 9.83 17.93 -3.17
C GLN A 23 10.92 16.86 -3.21
N ASN A 24 12.15 17.21 -2.81
CA ASN A 24 13.24 16.25 -2.69
C ASN A 24 12.95 15.21 -1.59
N ALA A 25 12.46 15.63 -0.43
CA ALA A 25 12.08 14.73 0.66
C ALA A 25 10.93 13.78 0.25
N ASP A 26 9.89 14.29 -0.40
CA ASP A 26 8.77 13.49 -0.89
C ASP A 26 9.19 12.48 -1.96
N ALA A 27 10.05 12.89 -2.90
CA ALA A 27 10.60 12.01 -3.93
C ALA A 27 11.46 10.90 -3.30
N MET A 28 12.30 11.23 -2.32
CA MET A 28 13.10 10.25 -1.59
C MET A 28 12.24 9.31 -0.74
N ASN A 29 11.18 9.80 -0.14
CA ASN A 29 10.23 8.97 0.63
C ASN A 29 9.50 7.98 -0.28
N LYS A 30 9.04 8.42 -1.45
CA LYS A 30 8.42 7.53 -2.45
C LYS A 30 9.42 6.48 -2.96
N LEU A 31 10.67 6.88 -3.21
CA LEU A 31 11.72 5.97 -3.62
C LEU A 31 12.02 4.92 -2.54
N LYS A 32 12.14 5.34 -1.27
CA LYS A 32 12.31 4.43 -0.12
C LYS A 32 11.12 3.48 0.04
N ALA A 33 9.89 3.98 -0.07
CA ALA A 33 8.68 3.16 -0.01
C ALA A 33 8.67 2.10 -1.12
N PHE A 34 9.06 2.47 -2.34
CA PHE A 34 9.21 1.52 -3.44
C PHE A 34 10.27 0.45 -3.14
N PHE A 35 11.48 0.84 -2.72
CA PHE A 35 12.53 -0.12 -2.35
C PHE A 35 12.10 -1.05 -1.21
N ASN A 36 11.41 -0.53 -0.20
CA ASN A 36 10.86 -1.34 0.88
C ASN A 36 9.78 -2.32 0.41
N ALA A 37 8.92 -1.89 -0.53
CA ALA A 37 7.88 -2.73 -1.10
C ALA A 37 8.44 -3.92 -1.92
N VAL A 38 9.69 -3.85 -2.40
CA VAL A 38 10.35 -4.95 -3.14
C VAL A 38 11.37 -5.74 -2.31
N LYS A 39 11.63 -5.36 -1.05
CA LYS A 39 12.53 -6.12 -0.16
C LYS A 39 12.03 -7.56 0.03
N PRO A 40 12.89 -8.59 -0.02
CA PRO A 40 12.47 -9.93 0.36
C PRO A 40 11.84 -9.95 1.75
N ASP A 41 10.73 -10.66 1.91
CA ASP A 41 10.00 -10.71 3.19
C ASP A 41 10.85 -11.25 4.34
N THR A 42 11.79 -12.15 4.03
CA THR A 42 12.79 -12.67 4.96
C THR A 42 13.69 -11.59 5.53
N LEU A 43 14.03 -10.56 4.75
CA LEU A 43 14.80 -9.40 5.22
C LEU A 43 13.90 -8.38 5.90
N LEU A 44 12.68 -8.19 5.40
CA LEU A 44 11.72 -7.25 5.99
C LEU A 44 11.36 -7.62 7.43
N LEU A 45 11.21 -8.90 7.71
CA LEU A 45 10.72 -9.42 9.01
C LEU A 45 11.82 -9.98 9.91
N LYS A 46 13.09 -9.79 9.53
CA LYS A 46 14.23 -10.33 10.25
C LYS A 46 14.33 -9.73 11.66
N ASP A 47 14.71 -10.55 12.64
CA ASP A 47 15.06 -10.13 14.01
C ASP A 47 13.98 -9.31 14.77
N LEU A 48 12.71 -9.39 14.35
CA LEU A 48 11.58 -8.81 15.08
C LEU A 48 11.27 -9.68 16.31
N THR A 49 11.68 -9.20 17.49
CA THR A 49 11.57 -9.94 18.75
C THR A 49 10.51 -9.31 19.65
N PRO A 50 9.42 -10.04 19.97
CA PRO A 50 8.35 -9.50 20.81
C PRO A 50 8.84 -8.98 22.16
N GLY A 51 8.33 -7.83 22.58
CA GLY A 51 8.72 -7.13 23.83
C GLY A 51 10.09 -6.44 23.80
N VAL A 52 10.94 -6.73 22.80
CA VAL A 52 12.30 -6.19 22.69
C VAL A 52 12.38 -5.11 21.62
N THR A 53 12.01 -5.46 20.38
CA THR A 53 12.11 -4.56 19.23
C THR A 53 11.18 -3.36 19.40
N THR A 54 11.69 -2.15 19.18
CA THR A 54 10.90 -0.91 19.28
C THR A 54 10.18 -0.59 17.97
N GLU A 55 9.12 0.21 18.06
CA GLU A 55 8.47 0.81 16.88
C GLU A 55 9.47 1.55 15.99
N ALA A 56 10.45 2.26 16.57
CA ALA A 56 11.48 2.96 15.80
C ALA A 56 12.36 1.99 14.98
N GLN A 57 12.81 0.89 15.59
CA GLN A 57 13.58 -0.14 14.87
C GLN A 57 12.76 -0.80 13.75
N ILE A 58 11.47 -1.01 13.98
CA ILE A 58 10.55 -1.49 12.94
C ILE A 58 10.48 -0.52 11.78
N ARG A 59 10.33 0.78 12.05
CA ARG A 59 10.27 1.81 10.99
C ARG A 59 11.60 1.95 10.24
N ASP A 60 12.73 1.82 10.92
CA ASP A 60 14.04 1.83 10.27
C ASP A 60 14.21 0.62 9.33
N GLN A 61 13.72 -0.55 9.73
CA GLN A 61 13.84 -1.79 8.96
C GLN A 61 12.81 -1.88 7.82
N MET A 62 11.54 -1.64 8.13
CA MET A 62 10.39 -1.83 7.25
C MET A 62 9.98 -0.56 6.49
N GLY A 63 10.44 0.60 6.94
CA GLY A 63 10.01 1.91 6.47
C GLY A 63 8.81 2.47 7.22
N GLU A 64 8.32 3.60 6.73
CA GLU A 64 7.07 4.17 7.20
C GLU A 64 5.89 3.24 6.82
N PRO A 65 5.00 2.93 7.78
CA PRO A 65 3.78 2.21 7.49
C PRO A 65 2.84 3.08 6.68
N GLU A 66 2.06 2.45 5.83
CA GLU A 66 1.06 3.18 5.05
C GLU A 66 -0.12 3.63 5.90
N THR A 67 -0.44 2.89 6.96
CA THR A 67 -1.44 3.30 7.93
C THR A 67 -0.98 2.90 9.32
N ALA A 68 -1.07 3.83 10.27
CA ALA A 68 -0.90 3.56 11.69
C ALA A 68 -2.24 3.78 12.39
N ARG A 69 -2.83 2.72 12.92
CA ARG A 69 -4.05 2.78 13.72
C ARG A 69 -3.68 2.74 15.20
N ASN A 70 -4.00 3.83 15.90
CA ASN A 70 -3.86 3.88 17.36
C ASN A 70 -5.13 3.37 18.03
N TYR A 71 -4.98 2.66 19.14
CA TYR A 71 -6.08 2.18 19.98
C TYR A 71 -6.11 2.96 21.29
N THR A 72 -7.25 2.89 21.99
CA THR A 72 -7.50 3.65 23.23
C THR A 72 -6.63 3.19 24.40
N ASP A 73 -6.12 1.96 24.36
CA ASP A 73 -5.19 1.40 25.34
C ASP A 73 -3.73 1.83 25.10
N GLY A 74 -3.48 2.65 24.07
CA GLY A 74 -2.15 3.10 23.68
C GLY A 74 -1.42 2.17 22.71
N SER A 75 -1.95 0.97 22.45
CA SER A 75 -1.40 0.07 21.45
C SER A 75 -1.59 0.62 20.02
N LYS A 76 -0.80 0.10 19.08
CA LYS A 76 -0.89 0.48 17.67
C LYS A 76 -0.86 -0.72 16.76
N ARG A 77 -1.53 -0.61 15.63
CA ARG A 77 -1.36 -1.50 14.48
C ARG A 77 -0.81 -0.70 13.30
N LEU A 78 0.37 -1.10 12.83
CA LEU A 78 1.02 -0.57 11.66
C LEU A 78 0.72 -1.47 10.45
N GLU A 79 0.45 -0.86 9.32
CA GLU A 79 0.06 -1.55 8.09
C GLU A 79 1.12 -1.34 7.00
N TYR A 80 1.57 -2.45 6.41
CA TYR A 80 2.60 -2.49 5.36
C TYR A 80 2.11 -3.30 4.15
N PRO A 81 1.35 -2.69 3.23
CA PRO A 81 1.00 -3.30 1.95
C PRO A 81 2.24 -3.40 1.06
N ARG A 82 2.39 -4.49 0.32
CA ARG A 82 3.54 -4.72 -0.59
C ARG A 82 3.19 -4.56 -2.07
N GLY A 83 1.92 -4.37 -2.39
CA GLY A 83 1.46 -4.12 -3.76
C GLY A 83 1.97 -2.78 -4.32
N PRO A 84 2.05 -2.63 -5.65
CA PRO A 84 1.68 -3.62 -6.66
C PRO A 84 2.77 -4.68 -6.92
N ALA A 85 4.02 -4.46 -6.50
CA ALA A 85 5.13 -5.37 -6.84
C ALA A 85 5.15 -6.66 -6.00
N GLY A 86 4.52 -6.67 -4.82
CA GLY A 86 4.38 -7.84 -3.96
C GLY A 86 2.93 -8.23 -3.70
N THR A 87 2.76 -9.45 -3.19
CA THR A 87 1.46 -10.13 -3.00
C THR A 87 1.00 -10.22 -1.54
N ASN A 88 1.68 -9.50 -0.65
CA ASN A 88 1.46 -9.57 0.79
C ASN A 88 1.03 -8.22 1.37
N THR A 89 0.26 -8.28 2.46
CA THR A 89 0.06 -7.14 3.36
C THR A 89 0.35 -7.59 4.78
N TYR A 90 1.19 -6.84 5.49
CA TYR A 90 1.58 -7.14 6.86
C TYR A 90 0.93 -6.17 7.83
N PHE A 91 0.31 -6.70 8.88
CA PHE A 91 -0.05 -5.95 10.07
C PHE A 91 0.97 -6.23 11.16
N VAL A 92 1.54 -5.15 11.71
CA VAL A 92 2.50 -5.20 12.81
C VAL A 92 1.84 -4.57 14.03
N ASP A 93 1.70 -5.35 15.09
CA ASP A 93 1.12 -4.91 16.35
C ASP A 93 2.20 -4.45 17.31
N ILE A 94 1.96 -3.30 17.92
CA ILE A 94 2.82 -2.61 18.88
C ILE A 94 2.03 -2.43 20.17
N ASP A 95 2.63 -2.74 21.32
CA ASP A 95 2.00 -2.53 22.62
C ASP A 95 2.00 -1.04 23.02
N ALA A 96 1.37 -0.73 24.17
CA ALA A 96 1.33 0.63 24.71
C ALA A 96 2.70 1.20 25.10
N ASN A 97 3.74 0.36 25.23
CA ASN A 97 5.11 0.76 25.53
C ASN A 97 5.95 0.99 24.26
N GLY A 98 5.34 0.89 23.08
CA GLY A 98 6.05 1.06 21.81
C GLY A 98 6.90 -0.15 21.42
N LYS A 99 6.59 -1.34 21.94
CA LYS A 99 7.30 -2.60 21.65
C LYS A 99 6.52 -3.50 20.70
N PHE A 100 7.25 -4.17 19.83
CA PHE A 100 6.71 -5.18 18.93
C PHE A 100 5.98 -6.29 19.69
N VAL A 101 4.81 -6.69 19.20
CA VAL A 101 4.03 -7.82 19.72
C VAL A 101 3.98 -8.94 18.71
N SER A 102 3.50 -8.66 17.50
CA SER A 102 3.33 -9.67 16.45
C SER A 102 3.30 -9.06 15.07
N VAL A 103 3.64 -9.87 14.07
CA VAL A 103 3.40 -9.56 12.66
C VAL A 103 2.50 -10.62 12.04
N THR A 104 1.50 -10.18 11.27
CA THR A 104 0.54 -11.05 10.59
C THR A 104 0.50 -10.72 9.11
N GLN A 105 0.73 -11.72 8.24
CA GLN A 105 0.36 -11.61 6.82
C GLN A 105 -1.15 -11.76 6.74
N VAL A 106 -1.85 -10.73 6.27
CA VAL A 106 -3.32 -10.70 6.27
C VAL A 106 -3.97 -11.01 4.93
N LEU A 107 -3.23 -10.90 3.84
CA LEU A 107 -3.73 -11.16 2.49
C LEU A 107 -3.63 -12.66 2.16
N THR A 108 -4.40 -13.47 2.89
CA THR A 108 -4.48 -14.93 2.74
C THR A 108 -5.83 -15.37 2.18
N ALA A 109 -5.89 -16.56 1.60
CA ALA A 109 -7.15 -17.17 1.15
C ALA A 109 -8.20 -17.24 2.28
N ALA A 110 -7.76 -17.55 3.50
CA ALA A 110 -8.62 -17.64 4.67
C ALA A 110 -9.25 -16.29 5.06
N ASN A 111 -8.49 -15.18 4.97
CA ASN A 111 -9.04 -13.85 5.25
C ASN A 111 -9.85 -13.30 4.09
N ILE A 112 -9.43 -13.54 2.84
CA ILE A 112 -10.19 -13.18 1.64
C ILE A 112 -11.57 -13.84 1.66
N ALA A 113 -11.65 -15.12 2.05
CA ALA A 113 -12.91 -15.84 2.21
C ALA A 113 -13.81 -15.29 3.35
N LYS A 114 -13.34 -14.37 4.20
CA LYS A 114 -14.20 -13.69 5.19
C LYS A 114 -14.90 -12.48 4.61
N VAL A 115 -14.43 -11.93 3.48
CA VAL A 115 -15.07 -10.79 2.82
C VAL A 115 -16.35 -11.26 2.13
N ARG A 116 -17.50 -10.72 2.56
CA ARG A 116 -18.84 -11.12 2.10
C ARG A 116 -19.72 -9.89 1.83
N PRO A 117 -20.77 -10.03 1.00
CA PRO A 117 -21.78 -8.99 0.86
C PRO A 117 -22.35 -8.54 2.20
N GLY A 118 -22.60 -7.24 2.35
CA GLY A 118 -23.07 -6.63 3.59
C GLY A 118 -21.97 -6.04 4.49
N MET A 119 -20.70 -6.35 4.23
CA MET A 119 -19.58 -5.75 4.98
C MET A 119 -19.31 -4.31 4.55
N THR A 120 -18.94 -3.46 5.51
CA THR A 120 -18.48 -2.09 5.27
C THR A 120 -17.05 -2.05 4.73
N GLN A 121 -16.69 -0.96 4.07
CA GLN A 121 -15.30 -0.63 3.71
C GLN A 121 -14.32 -0.78 4.88
N ASP A 122 -14.70 -0.32 6.07
CA ASP A 122 -13.85 -0.39 7.26
C ASP A 122 -13.62 -1.82 7.74
N GLU A 123 -14.66 -2.68 7.70
CA GLU A 123 -14.51 -4.10 8.04
C GLU A 123 -13.57 -4.80 7.05
N VAL A 124 -13.68 -4.50 5.74
CA VAL A 124 -12.77 -5.04 4.74
C VAL A 124 -11.33 -4.55 4.95
N ARG A 125 -11.13 -3.26 5.24
CA ARG A 125 -9.79 -2.70 5.57
C ARG A 125 -9.18 -3.38 6.79
N ARG A 126 -9.98 -3.68 7.81
CA ARG A 126 -9.52 -4.40 9.02
C ARG A 126 -9.14 -5.85 8.76
N LEU A 127 -9.64 -6.45 7.69
CA LEU A 127 -9.28 -7.82 7.30
C LEU A 127 -8.06 -7.88 6.39
N LEU A 128 -7.98 -7.02 5.37
CA LEU A 128 -7.04 -7.21 4.26
C LEU A 128 -5.98 -6.11 4.14
N GLY A 129 -6.10 -5.01 4.87
CA GLY A 129 -5.24 -3.85 4.65
C GLY A 129 -5.67 -3.03 3.42
N LYS A 130 -4.84 -2.06 3.04
CA LYS A 130 -5.12 -1.07 2.00
C LYS A 130 -5.12 -1.80 0.66
N PRO A 131 -6.13 -1.56 -0.19
CA PRO A 131 -6.11 -2.13 -1.52
C PRO A 131 -4.95 -1.58 -2.34
N THR A 132 -4.44 -2.41 -3.24
CA THR A 132 -3.44 -2.04 -4.25
C THR A 132 -4.00 -0.97 -5.19
N THR A 133 -5.26 -1.11 -5.60
CA THR A 133 -5.94 -0.15 -6.47
C THR A 133 -7.37 0.11 -6.00
N ILE A 134 -7.86 1.32 -6.28
CA ILE A 134 -9.24 1.74 -6.08
C ILE A 134 -9.74 2.25 -7.44
N ALA A 135 -10.79 1.63 -7.96
CA ALA A 135 -11.46 2.06 -9.18
C ALA A 135 -12.87 2.57 -8.85
N GLU A 136 -13.25 3.70 -9.43
CA GLU A 136 -14.59 4.28 -9.30
C GLU A 136 -15.32 4.16 -10.64
N TYR A 137 -16.57 3.68 -10.61
CA TYR A 137 -17.44 3.53 -11.78
C TYR A 137 -18.71 4.36 -11.58
N PRO A 138 -18.68 5.68 -11.85
CA PRO A 138 -19.79 6.59 -11.52
C PRO A 138 -21.13 6.21 -12.13
N LEU A 139 -21.14 5.72 -13.38
CA LEU A 139 -22.37 5.31 -14.07
C LEU A 139 -23.04 4.09 -13.41
N LYS A 140 -22.24 3.19 -12.85
CA LYS A 140 -22.71 2.02 -12.10
C LYS A 140 -22.94 2.32 -10.62
N LYS A 141 -22.52 3.50 -10.15
CA LYS A 141 -22.45 3.88 -8.73
C LYS A 141 -21.71 2.81 -7.91
N GLU A 142 -20.58 2.38 -8.43
CA GLU A 142 -19.80 1.28 -7.88
C GLU A 142 -18.36 1.74 -7.62
N ARG A 143 -17.80 1.29 -6.50
CA ARG A 143 -16.38 1.38 -6.18
C ARG A 143 -15.80 -0.02 -6.10
N VAL A 144 -14.64 -0.25 -6.69
CA VAL A 144 -13.94 -1.54 -6.61
C VAL A 144 -12.58 -1.35 -5.96
N TRP A 145 -12.32 -2.14 -4.92
CA TRP A 145 -11.00 -2.25 -4.30
C TRP A 145 -10.36 -3.56 -4.71
N SER A 146 -9.10 -3.50 -5.12
CA SER A 146 -8.37 -4.68 -5.58
C SER A 146 -7.07 -4.88 -4.84
N TRP A 147 -6.74 -6.12 -4.52
CA TRP A 147 -5.48 -6.54 -3.92
C TRP A 147 -4.78 -7.56 -4.81
N HIS A 148 -3.51 -7.30 -5.13
CA HIS A 148 -2.62 -8.28 -5.75
C HIS A 148 -2.17 -9.29 -4.70
N TRP A 149 -2.45 -10.57 -4.93
CA TRP A 149 -2.18 -11.63 -3.95
C TRP A 149 -1.77 -12.94 -4.59
N GLU A 150 -1.12 -13.78 -3.79
CA GLU A 150 -0.66 -15.11 -4.19
C GLU A 150 -1.77 -16.14 -3.97
N GLU A 151 -2.51 -16.47 -5.03
CA GLU A 151 -3.55 -17.49 -5.02
C GLU A 151 -2.89 -18.88 -5.03
N GLY A 152 -2.94 -19.62 -3.93
CA GLY A 152 -2.34 -20.97 -3.90
C GLY A 152 -2.91 -21.89 -5.00
N GLY A 153 -2.06 -22.70 -5.64
CA GLY A 153 -2.49 -23.63 -6.70
C GLY A 153 -1.65 -23.50 -7.97
N VAL A 154 -2.28 -23.78 -9.13
CA VAL A 154 -1.64 -23.72 -10.46
C VAL A 154 -1.48 -22.28 -10.94
N THR A 155 -2.52 -21.46 -10.79
CA THR A 155 -2.44 -20.03 -11.05
C THR A 155 -2.12 -19.33 -9.74
N ARG A 156 -0.90 -18.78 -9.67
CA ARG A 156 -0.37 -18.23 -8.43
C ARG A 156 -0.56 -16.73 -8.29
N ASP A 157 -0.64 -16.04 -9.41
CA ASP A 157 -0.72 -14.59 -9.47
C ASP A 157 -2.15 -14.14 -9.77
N ALA A 158 -2.77 -13.40 -8.86
CA ALA A 158 -4.18 -13.02 -8.96
C ALA A 158 -4.49 -11.67 -8.31
N MET A 159 -5.63 -11.12 -8.71
CA MET A 159 -6.28 -10.01 -8.02
C MET A 159 -7.55 -10.50 -7.33
N PHE A 160 -7.68 -10.18 -6.04
CA PHE A 160 -8.96 -10.23 -5.34
C PHE A 160 -9.63 -8.86 -5.42
N ASN A 161 -10.92 -8.81 -5.75
CA ASN A 161 -11.68 -7.57 -5.91
C ASN A 161 -12.91 -7.57 -4.98
N ALA A 162 -13.06 -6.52 -4.18
CA ALA A 162 -14.27 -6.23 -3.42
C ALA A 162 -15.03 -5.09 -4.10
N HIS A 163 -16.30 -5.34 -4.43
CA HIS A 163 -17.18 -4.38 -5.09
C HIS A 163 -18.10 -3.75 -4.05
N PHE A 164 -18.17 -2.42 -4.03
CA PHE A 164 -18.95 -1.65 -3.08
C PHE A 164 -20.04 -0.86 -3.79
N GLY A 165 -21.23 -0.85 -3.20
CA GLY A 165 -22.32 0.03 -3.58
C GLY A 165 -22.07 1.48 -3.18
N PRO A 166 -22.99 2.40 -3.52
CA PRO A 166 -22.88 3.82 -3.19
C PRO A 166 -22.89 4.12 -1.69
N ASP A 167 -23.37 3.17 -0.87
CA ASP A 167 -23.39 3.19 0.60
C ASP A 167 -22.05 2.72 1.23
N GLY A 168 -21.08 2.30 0.41
CA GLY A 168 -19.81 1.77 0.90
C GLY A 168 -19.90 0.35 1.47
N ILE A 169 -20.96 -0.38 1.12
CA ILE A 169 -21.18 -1.78 1.52
C ILE A 169 -20.79 -2.73 0.39
N VAL A 170 -20.13 -3.83 0.72
CA VAL A 170 -19.78 -4.88 -0.23
C VAL A 170 -21.06 -5.44 -0.84
N THR A 171 -21.16 -5.39 -2.16
CA THR A 171 -22.25 -6.00 -2.94
C THR A 171 -21.85 -7.37 -3.46
N THR A 172 -20.59 -7.54 -3.87
CA THR A 172 -20.04 -8.80 -4.36
C THR A 172 -18.51 -8.80 -4.30
N THR A 173 -17.91 -9.94 -4.58
CA THR A 173 -16.47 -10.11 -4.74
C THR A 173 -16.15 -10.82 -6.05
N SER A 174 -15.01 -10.52 -6.66
CA SER A 174 -14.56 -11.22 -7.86
C SER A 174 -13.05 -11.51 -7.81
N ARG A 175 -12.61 -12.40 -8.70
CA ARG A 175 -11.20 -12.70 -8.95
C ARG A 175 -10.88 -12.38 -10.40
N SER A 176 -9.74 -11.75 -10.63
CA SER A 176 -9.20 -11.52 -11.98
C SER A 176 -7.71 -11.89 -12.02
N GLU A 177 -7.15 -12.09 -13.20
CA GLU A 177 -5.70 -12.21 -13.34
C GLU A 177 -5.02 -10.90 -12.92
N ALA A 178 -3.82 -10.99 -12.36
CA ALA A 178 -2.97 -9.81 -12.24
C ALA A 178 -2.50 -9.36 -13.63
N LEU A 179 -2.51 -8.05 -13.86
CA LEU A 179 -2.05 -7.48 -15.12
C LEU A 179 -0.54 -7.69 -15.25
N GLY A 180 -0.15 -8.73 -16.00
CA GLY A 180 1.25 -9.13 -16.18
C GLY A 180 1.48 -10.65 -16.20
N GLY A 181 0.56 -11.46 -15.68
CA GLY A 181 0.68 -12.92 -15.59
C GLY A 181 0.53 -13.69 -16.91
N GLY A 182 0.31 -12.99 -18.03
CA GLY A 182 0.22 -13.57 -19.36
C GLY A 182 1.52 -13.38 -20.14
N LYS A 183 2.52 -14.23 -19.90
CA LYS A 183 3.54 -14.71 -20.86
C LYS A 183 4.63 -15.47 -20.13
N HIS A 184 4.50 -16.79 -20.06
CA HIS A 184 5.62 -17.74 -20.16
C HIS A 184 5.12 -19.00 -20.87
#